data_AF-A0A5Q4BC70-F1
#
_entry.id   AF-A0A5Q4BC70-F1
#
_cell.length_a   1.000
_cell.length_b   1.000
_cell.length_c   1.000
_cell.angle_alpha   90.00
_cell.angle_beta   90.00
_cell.angle_gamma   90.00
#
_symmetry.space_group_name_H-M   'P 1'
#
loop_
_entity.id
_entity.type
_entity.pdbx_description
1 polymer ?
#
loop_
_entity_poly.entity_id
_entity_poly.type
_entity_poly.pdbx_seq_one_letter_code
_entity_poly.pdbx_strand_id
1 'polypeptide(L)'
;MAIPELRLTADGHELQFGTNHPSHFLLYKLLEPALLAAASSDLPSRVDNLSYSAHNVHGISDFDNYDFQKSGFDASVAYGQSKTANTYIANEIERRYGSRHLHATSVHPGIVQTGLNQHMPPDAFKGMKFLYPTMKSVEQGAATSVWAAVGKAWEHGGGKYLVNCAVAEAFILERKPRQKSFTMATNPSSSDIRKSIKATAETFLASFEDGSTQNDPAIINRTLAHDCASHILPSSVSEVLGLPAGFSIENATFQGVFAKDIKVLKFRNSVISNLGIDTEARLAAFTSVFDVVVISSGETVPSETSFTLYFNDDGSKIIK
;
A
#
# COMPACT_ATOMS: atom_id res chain seq x y z
N MET A 1 10.64 -4.26 13.32
CA MET A 1 9.86 -5.46 12.94
C MET A 1 10.80 -6.61 12.67
N ALA A 2 10.26 -7.82 12.56
CA ALA A 2 11.00 -9.05 12.29
C ALA A 2 12.22 -9.19 13.21
N ILE A 3 12.00 -9.10 14.52
CA ILE A 3 13.06 -9.24 15.51
C ILE A 3 13.63 -10.67 15.36
N PRO A 4 14.94 -10.84 15.12
CA PRO A 4 15.51 -12.12 14.68
C PRO A 4 15.48 -13.20 15.76
N GLU A 5 15.39 -12.80 17.03
CA GLU A 5 15.35 -13.69 18.18
C GLU A 5 14.01 -13.60 18.88
N LEU A 6 13.52 -14.73 19.39
CA LEU A 6 12.36 -14.76 20.26
C LEU A 6 12.65 -13.94 21.52
N ARG A 7 11.88 -12.86 21.70
CA ARG A 7 11.93 -12.02 22.89
C ARG A 7 10.55 -11.95 23.50
N LEU A 8 10.49 -11.83 24.82
CA LEU A 8 9.24 -11.71 25.56
C LEU A 8 9.08 -10.32 26.17
N THR A 9 7.84 -9.86 26.30
CA THR A 9 7.47 -8.70 27.13
C THR A 9 7.60 -9.04 28.62
N ALA A 10 7.47 -8.03 29.49
CA ALA A 10 7.46 -8.25 30.94
C ALA A 10 6.32 -9.18 31.39
N ASP A 11 5.21 -9.21 30.65
CA ASP A 11 4.04 -10.05 30.92
C ASP A 11 4.16 -11.44 30.27
N GLY A 12 5.28 -11.76 29.62
CA GLY A 12 5.55 -13.08 29.05
C GLY A 12 5.00 -13.31 27.64
N HIS A 13 4.60 -12.27 26.92
CA HIS A 13 4.13 -12.38 25.53
C HIS A 13 5.27 -12.23 24.51
N GLU A 14 5.19 -12.86 23.35
CA GLU A 14 6.13 -12.59 22.25
C GLU A 14 6.15 -11.08 21.94
N LEU A 15 7.34 -10.52 21.83
CA LEU A 15 7.55 -9.07 21.89
C LEU A 15 6.77 -8.30 20.83
N GLN A 16 6.75 -8.75 19.57
CA GLN A 16 6.02 -8.07 18.50
C GLN A 16 4.51 -8.25 18.66
N PHE A 17 4.03 -9.45 18.95
CA PHE A 17 2.62 -9.72 19.17
C PHE A 17 2.10 -8.94 20.38
N GLY A 18 2.71 -9.13 21.55
CA GLY A 18 2.41 -8.44 22.80
C GLY A 18 2.41 -6.92 22.68
N THR A 19 3.39 -6.35 21.96
CA THR A 19 3.50 -4.89 21.75
C THR A 19 2.49 -4.37 20.73
N ASN A 20 2.22 -5.10 19.65
CA ASN A 20 1.40 -4.57 18.56
C ASN A 20 -0.10 -4.83 18.77
N HIS A 21 -0.48 -5.84 19.55
CA HIS A 21 -1.87 -6.27 19.67
C HIS A 21 -2.43 -6.30 21.11
N PRO A 22 -2.06 -7.21 22.05
CA PRO A 22 -2.62 -7.22 23.41
C PRO A 22 -2.51 -5.88 24.14
N SER A 23 -1.39 -5.17 24.01
CA SER A 23 -1.22 -3.83 24.61
C SER A 23 -2.21 -2.79 24.04
N HIS A 24 -2.43 -2.80 22.73
CA HIS A 24 -3.35 -1.88 22.04
C HIS A 24 -4.81 -2.27 22.29
N PHE A 25 -5.11 -3.57 22.36
CA PHE A 25 -6.41 -4.06 22.81
C PHE A 25 -6.71 -3.59 24.23
N LEU A 26 -5.78 -3.74 25.17
CA LEU A 26 -5.95 -3.27 26.54
C LEU A 26 -6.15 -1.74 26.59
N LEU A 27 -5.34 -0.97 25.85
CA LEU A 27 -5.51 0.48 25.73
C LEU A 27 -6.92 0.83 25.22
N TYR A 28 -7.37 0.19 24.14
CA TYR A 28 -8.73 0.36 23.63
C TYR A 28 -9.78 0.03 24.70
N LYS A 29 -9.66 -1.11 25.40
CA LYS A 29 -10.63 -1.52 26.43
C LYS A 29 -10.71 -0.53 27.60
N LEU A 30 -9.61 0.12 27.95
CA LEU A 30 -9.59 1.16 28.98
C LEU A 30 -10.24 2.47 28.49
N LEU A 31 -10.12 2.79 27.20
CA LEU A 31 -10.72 3.98 26.58
C LEU A 31 -12.18 3.76 26.13
N GLU A 32 -12.59 2.50 25.93
CA GLU A 32 -13.90 2.11 25.39
C GLU A 32 -15.09 2.77 26.11
N PRO A 33 -15.16 2.82 27.47
CA PRO A 33 -16.27 3.48 28.14
C PRO A 33 -16.39 4.97 27.79
N ALA A 34 -15.27 5.67 27.66
CA ALA A 34 -15.24 7.09 27.32
C ALA A 34 -15.61 7.33 25.85
N LEU A 35 -15.09 6.50 24.94
CA LEU A 35 -15.44 6.54 23.52
C LEU A 35 -16.94 6.31 23.31
N LEU A 36 -17.51 5.31 23.98
CA LEU A 36 -18.95 5.03 23.91
C LEU A 36 -19.81 6.11 24.57
N ALA A 37 -19.33 6.76 25.62
CA ALA A 37 -20.05 7.86 26.27
C ALA A 37 -20.06 9.14 25.42
N ALA A 38 -18.99 9.38 24.65
CA ALA A 38 -18.88 10.53 23.76
C ALA A 38 -19.56 10.32 22.39
N ALA A 39 -19.70 9.06 21.95
CA ALA A 39 -20.27 8.71 20.66
C ALA A 39 -21.75 9.08 20.54
N SER A 40 -22.09 9.78 19.46
CA SER A 40 -23.47 10.09 19.06
C SER A 40 -23.61 10.06 17.54
N SER A 41 -24.83 10.16 17.03
CA SER A 41 -25.07 10.28 15.59
C SER A 41 -24.40 11.51 14.98
N ASP A 42 -24.32 12.61 15.73
CA ASP A 42 -23.78 13.89 15.23
C ASP A 42 -22.27 14.01 15.47
N LEU A 43 -21.74 13.22 16.41
CA LEU A 43 -20.32 13.14 16.71
C LEU A 43 -19.92 11.68 17.03
N PRO A 44 -19.72 10.85 15.99
CA PRO A 44 -19.30 9.46 16.17
C PRO A 44 -17.87 9.37 16.70
N SER A 45 -17.59 8.36 17.53
CA SER A 45 -16.23 8.04 17.94
C SER A 45 -15.58 7.06 16.97
N ARG A 46 -14.24 7.12 16.83
CA ARG A 46 -13.49 6.30 15.88
C ARG A 46 -12.27 5.64 16.51
N VAL A 47 -11.98 4.42 16.09
CA VAL A 47 -10.77 3.67 16.46
C VAL A 47 -10.10 3.12 15.19
N ASP A 48 -8.97 3.71 14.82
CA ASP A 48 -8.23 3.32 13.62
C ASP A 48 -6.99 2.49 13.99
N ASN A 49 -6.98 1.22 13.58
CA ASN A 49 -5.91 0.28 13.90
C ASN A 49 -4.90 0.18 12.74
N LEU A 50 -3.65 0.56 12.99
CA LEU A 50 -2.56 0.38 12.03
C LEU A 50 -2.28 -1.12 11.79
N SER A 51 -2.50 -1.54 10.55
CA SER A 51 -2.29 -2.88 10.03
C SER A 51 -1.27 -2.86 8.87
N TYR A 52 -1.07 -3.99 8.21
CA TYR A 52 -0.14 -4.18 7.10
C TYR A 52 -0.58 -5.35 6.22
N SER A 53 -0.15 -5.40 4.95
CA SER A 53 -0.55 -6.40 3.95
C SER A 53 -0.15 -7.83 4.30
N ALA A 54 0.74 -8.01 5.29
CA ALA A 54 1.08 -9.33 5.84
C ALA A 54 -0.12 -10.09 6.42
N HIS A 55 -1.27 -9.45 6.68
CA HIS A 55 -2.50 -10.17 6.99
C HIS A 55 -2.99 -11.10 5.85
N ASN A 56 -2.58 -10.83 4.61
CA ASN A 56 -2.86 -11.68 3.45
C ASN A 56 -1.90 -12.89 3.36
N VAL A 57 -0.78 -12.87 4.10
CA VAL A 57 0.28 -13.87 4.02
C VAL A 57 0.32 -14.77 5.26
N HIS A 58 0.03 -14.21 6.43
CA HIS A 58 0.04 -14.91 7.70
C HIS A 58 -1.26 -14.65 8.47
N GLY A 59 -2.04 -15.71 8.70
CA GLY A 59 -3.21 -15.66 9.56
C GLY A 59 -2.86 -15.53 11.04
N ILE A 60 -3.87 -15.64 11.90
CA ILE A 60 -3.66 -15.89 13.32
C ILE A 60 -3.26 -17.36 13.47
N SER A 61 -2.19 -17.63 14.22
CA SER A 61 -1.74 -19.00 14.46
C SER A 61 -2.84 -19.83 15.11
N ASP A 62 -3.15 -20.98 14.54
CA ASP A 62 -4.05 -21.95 15.16
C ASP A 62 -3.38 -22.48 16.46
N PHE A 63 -4.18 -22.77 17.50
CA PHE A 63 -3.78 -23.42 18.77
C PHE A 63 -3.09 -22.59 19.87
N ASP A 64 -3.53 -21.35 20.15
CA ASP A 64 -3.04 -20.55 21.30
C ASP A 64 -1.51 -20.54 21.40
N ASN A 65 -0.84 -20.35 20.27
CA ASN A 65 0.61 -20.38 20.16
C ASN A 65 1.16 -19.02 19.70
N TYR A 66 0.55 -17.94 20.20
CA TYR A 66 0.95 -16.58 19.85
C TYR A 66 2.36 -16.25 20.33
N ASP A 67 2.79 -16.92 21.42
CA ASP A 67 4.06 -16.71 22.09
C ASP A 67 5.16 -17.72 21.69
N PHE A 68 4.90 -18.55 20.68
CA PHE A 68 5.84 -19.56 20.16
C PHE A 68 6.34 -20.59 21.20
N GLN A 69 5.51 -20.93 22.18
CA GLN A 69 5.82 -21.95 23.19
C GLN A 69 5.73 -23.38 22.64
N LYS A 70 5.00 -23.59 21.53
CA LYS A 70 4.67 -24.90 20.95
C LYS A 70 5.30 -25.13 19.58
N SER A 71 6.05 -24.17 19.04
CA SER A 71 6.67 -24.25 17.71
C SER A 71 8.02 -23.52 17.66
N GLY A 72 8.77 -23.70 16.58
CA GLY A 72 9.91 -22.85 16.29
C GLY A 72 9.49 -21.39 16.06
N PHE A 73 10.31 -20.45 16.51
CA PHE A 73 10.08 -19.02 16.30
C PHE A 73 10.32 -18.63 14.84
N ASP A 74 9.39 -17.86 14.29
CA ASP A 74 9.53 -17.21 12.99
C ASP A 74 9.14 -15.73 13.12
N ALA A 75 10.12 -14.86 12.86
CA ALA A 75 9.98 -13.42 13.05
C ALA A 75 8.96 -12.77 12.10
N SER A 76 8.78 -13.33 10.90
CA SER A 76 7.82 -12.87 9.89
C SER A 76 6.40 -13.31 10.26
N VAL A 77 6.25 -14.54 10.72
CA VAL A 77 4.97 -15.05 11.26
C VAL A 77 4.55 -14.24 12.49
N ALA A 78 5.48 -13.99 13.43
CA ALA A 78 5.21 -13.21 14.64
C ALA A 78 4.70 -11.80 14.33
N TYR A 79 5.37 -11.11 13.39
CA TYR A 79 4.94 -9.79 12.94
C TYR A 79 3.61 -9.85 12.18
N GLY A 80 3.47 -10.80 11.25
CA GLY A 80 2.27 -11.00 10.43
C GLY A 80 1.01 -11.23 11.26
N GLN A 81 1.04 -12.20 12.19
CA GLN A 81 -0.10 -12.50 13.07
C GLN A 81 -0.52 -11.26 13.88
N SER A 82 0.43 -10.43 14.33
CA SER A 82 0.12 -9.22 15.08
C SER A 82 -0.66 -8.19 14.24
N LYS A 83 -0.35 -8.09 12.93
CA LYS A 83 -1.05 -7.19 12.01
C LYS A 83 -2.41 -7.75 11.58
N THR A 84 -2.53 -9.07 11.44
CA THR A 84 -3.82 -9.75 11.26
C THR A 84 -4.75 -9.50 12.46
N ALA A 85 -4.22 -9.59 13.67
CA ALA A 85 -4.99 -9.34 14.90
C ALA A 85 -5.52 -7.90 14.96
N ASN A 86 -4.72 -6.93 14.50
CA ASN A 86 -5.14 -5.52 14.39
C ASN A 86 -6.25 -5.30 13.34
N THR A 87 -6.31 -6.09 12.28
CA THR A 87 -7.45 -6.08 11.35
C THR A 87 -8.70 -6.65 12.00
N TYR A 88 -8.57 -7.75 12.76
CA TYR A 88 -9.72 -8.43 13.39
C TYR A 88 -10.36 -7.59 14.50
N ILE A 89 -9.57 -6.93 15.34
CA ILE A 89 -10.11 -6.05 16.39
C ILE A 89 -10.93 -4.90 15.80
N ALA A 90 -10.51 -4.29 14.69
CA ALA A 90 -11.27 -3.23 14.03
C ALA A 90 -12.66 -3.74 13.56
N ASN A 91 -12.70 -4.93 12.95
CA ASN A 91 -13.95 -5.56 12.53
C ASN A 91 -14.86 -5.91 13.73
N GLU A 92 -14.26 -6.38 14.83
CA GLU A 92 -15.01 -6.76 16.01
C GLU A 92 -15.58 -5.54 16.78
N ILE A 93 -14.83 -4.44 16.84
CA ILE A 93 -15.34 -3.17 17.38
C ILE A 93 -16.52 -2.69 16.56
N GLU A 94 -16.40 -2.65 15.23
CA GLU A 94 -17.51 -2.25 14.35
C GLU A 94 -18.74 -3.14 14.56
N ARG A 95 -18.55 -4.47 14.58
CA ARG A 95 -19.65 -5.43 14.75
C ARG A 95 -20.39 -5.25 16.08
N ARG A 96 -19.67 -4.91 17.15
CA ARG A 96 -20.26 -4.75 18.50
C ARG A 96 -20.86 -3.37 18.73
N TYR A 97 -20.25 -2.33 18.18
CA TYR A 97 -20.48 -0.96 18.61
C TYR A 97 -20.77 0.04 17.49
N GLY A 98 -20.71 -0.36 16.22
CA GLY A 98 -21.07 0.52 15.10
C GLY A 98 -22.51 1.04 15.19
N SER A 99 -23.44 0.23 15.71
CA SER A 99 -24.82 0.65 15.99
C SER A 99 -24.94 1.68 17.14
N ARG A 100 -23.86 1.90 17.89
CA ARG A 100 -23.73 2.88 18.97
C ARG A 100 -22.81 4.04 18.57
N HIS A 101 -22.58 4.23 17.27
CA HIS A 101 -21.75 5.31 16.71
C HIS A 101 -20.28 5.27 17.15
N LEU A 102 -19.79 4.09 17.55
CA LEU A 102 -18.36 3.83 17.70
C LEU A 102 -17.91 2.98 16.52
N HIS A 103 -17.23 3.62 15.58
CA HIS A 103 -16.75 2.98 14.37
C HIS A 103 -15.28 2.63 14.49
N ALA A 104 -14.85 1.59 13.78
CA ALA A 104 -13.44 1.23 13.74
C ALA A 104 -12.98 0.83 12.35
N THR A 105 -11.78 1.23 11.98
CA THR A 105 -11.17 0.84 10.70
C THR A 105 -9.80 0.22 10.94
N SER A 106 -9.32 -0.51 9.94
CA SER A 106 -7.94 -0.97 9.89
C SER A 106 -7.22 -0.26 8.75
N VAL A 107 -6.00 0.22 8.97
CA VAL A 107 -5.30 1.12 8.05
C VAL A 107 -3.95 0.56 7.65
N HIS A 108 -3.70 0.47 6.35
CA HIS A 108 -2.41 0.16 5.76
C HIS A 108 -1.70 1.46 5.33
N PRO A 109 -0.53 1.78 5.90
CA PRO A 109 0.19 3.02 5.55
C PRO A 109 0.88 2.91 4.18
N GLY A 110 1.27 1.71 3.79
CA GLY A 110 2.11 1.42 2.62
C GLY A 110 3.43 0.83 3.10
N ILE A 111 4.40 0.68 2.20
CA ILE A 111 5.77 0.41 2.60
C ILE A 111 6.39 1.78 2.91
N VAL A 112 6.53 2.12 4.19
CA VAL A 112 7.07 3.43 4.62
C VAL A 112 8.49 3.25 5.13
N GLN A 113 9.43 4.07 4.65
CA GLN A 113 10.81 4.00 5.12
C GLN A 113 10.93 4.67 6.50
N THR A 114 10.77 3.87 7.54
CA THR A 114 10.93 4.27 8.94
C THR A 114 11.99 3.42 9.62
N GLY A 115 12.32 3.70 10.88
CA GLY A 115 13.14 2.83 11.72
C GLY A 115 12.55 1.43 11.95
N LEU A 116 11.35 1.12 11.44
CA LEU A 116 10.70 -0.18 11.58
C LEU A 116 11.58 -1.32 11.03
N ASN A 117 12.35 -1.09 9.97
CA ASN A 117 13.18 -2.12 9.33
C ASN A 117 14.57 -2.31 9.97
N GLN A 118 14.88 -1.62 11.08
CA GLN A 118 16.22 -1.59 11.70
C GLN A 118 16.77 -2.95 12.16
N HIS A 119 15.92 -3.97 12.31
CA HIS A 119 16.31 -5.33 12.72
C HIS A 119 16.25 -6.34 11.56
N MET A 120 15.89 -5.90 10.36
CA MET A 120 15.93 -6.75 9.18
C MET A 120 17.38 -6.90 8.69
N PRO A 121 17.77 -8.07 8.16
CA PRO A 121 19.12 -8.26 7.65
C PRO A 121 19.42 -7.31 6.48
N PRO A 122 20.68 -6.87 6.27
CA PRO A 122 21.04 -5.88 5.25
C PRO A 122 20.68 -6.28 3.81
N ASP A 123 20.60 -7.58 3.56
CA ASP A 123 20.20 -8.19 2.29
C ASP A 123 18.72 -8.61 2.25
N ALA A 124 17.92 -8.25 3.25
CA ALA A 124 16.49 -8.55 3.26
C ALA A 124 15.75 -7.97 2.04
N PHE A 125 16.30 -6.92 1.41
CA PHE A 125 15.76 -6.32 0.18
C PHE A 125 16.60 -6.66 -1.08
N LYS A 126 17.59 -7.56 -0.96
CA LYS A 126 18.43 -7.98 -2.09
C LYS A 126 17.56 -8.73 -3.10
N GLY A 127 17.48 -8.21 -4.32
CA GLY A 127 16.57 -8.72 -5.36
C GLY A 127 15.18 -8.06 -5.36
N MET A 128 14.84 -7.27 -4.33
CA MET A 128 13.57 -6.54 -4.23
C MET A 128 13.68 -5.07 -4.62
N LYS A 129 14.59 -4.73 -5.55
CA LYS A 129 14.75 -3.34 -6.03
C LYS A 129 13.47 -2.78 -6.67
N PHE A 130 12.61 -3.65 -7.18
CA PHE A 130 11.30 -3.29 -7.72
C PHE A 130 10.33 -2.76 -6.66
N LEU A 131 10.61 -2.95 -5.36
CA LEU A 131 9.82 -2.35 -4.27
C LEU A 131 10.19 -0.90 -3.99
N TYR A 132 11.35 -0.40 -4.45
CA TYR A 132 11.75 0.99 -4.18
C TYR A 132 10.76 2.04 -4.72
N PRO A 133 10.21 1.91 -5.95
CA PRO A 133 9.17 2.82 -6.46
C PRO A 133 7.85 2.78 -5.67
N THR A 134 7.69 1.81 -4.77
CA THR A 134 6.45 1.51 -4.05
C THR A 134 6.52 1.99 -2.60
N MET A 135 7.72 2.42 -2.19
CA MET A 135 7.99 3.02 -0.91
C MET A 135 7.40 4.42 -0.83
N LYS A 136 6.88 4.75 0.34
CA LYS A 136 6.24 6.02 0.65
C LYS A 136 7.06 6.86 1.61
N SER A 137 6.90 8.17 1.50
CA SER A 137 7.29 9.12 2.54
C SER A 137 6.49 8.87 3.82
N VAL A 138 6.94 9.44 4.95
CA VAL A 138 6.21 9.38 6.22
C VAL A 138 4.83 10.05 6.08
N GLU A 139 4.76 11.19 5.39
CA GLU A 139 3.53 11.94 5.15
C GLU A 139 2.55 11.15 4.28
N GLN A 140 3.04 10.53 3.19
CA GLN A 140 2.24 9.64 2.33
C GLN A 140 1.78 8.38 3.09
N GLY A 141 2.61 7.87 3.99
CA GLY A 141 2.28 6.77 4.89
C GLY A 141 1.17 7.12 5.89
N ALA A 142 1.19 8.35 6.40
CA ALA A 142 0.21 8.86 7.36
C ALA A 142 -1.14 9.21 6.72
N ALA A 143 -1.18 9.48 5.42
CA ALA A 143 -2.37 9.98 4.72
C ALA A 143 -3.62 9.13 4.96
N THR A 144 -3.52 7.79 4.85
CA THR A 144 -4.68 6.90 5.09
C THR A 144 -5.14 6.95 6.55
N SER A 145 -4.22 7.06 7.51
CA SER A 145 -4.56 7.14 8.94
C SER A 145 -5.28 8.44 9.26
N VAL A 146 -4.81 9.56 8.70
CA VAL A 146 -5.47 10.86 8.85
C VAL A 146 -6.86 10.83 8.20
N TRP A 147 -6.97 10.28 6.99
CA TRP A 147 -8.24 10.16 6.29
C TRP A 147 -9.26 9.30 7.06
N ALA A 148 -8.84 8.19 7.65
CA ALA A 148 -9.70 7.37 8.51
C ALA A 148 -10.17 8.14 9.76
N ALA A 149 -9.23 8.80 10.45
CA ALA A 149 -9.48 9.47 11.72
C ALA A 149 -10.41 10.68 11.60
N VAL A 150 -10.25 11.50 10.56
CA VAL A 150 -10.98 12.79 10.46
C VAL A 150 -11.79 12.97 9.18
N GLY A 151 -11.69 12.06 8.21
CA GLY A 151 -12.42 12.16 6.95
C GLY A 151 -13.92 11.97 7.12
N LYS A 152 -14.73 12.80 6.45
CA LYS A 152 -16.21 12.67 6.47
C LYS A 152 -16.70 11.33 5.90
N ALA A 153 -15.93 10.72 5.00
CA ALA A 153 -16.25 9.40 4.43
C ALA A 153 -16.39 8.29 5.49
N TRP A 154 -15.75 8.46 6.65
CA TRP A 154 -15.70 7.48 7.74
C TRP A 154 -16.50 7.91 8.97
N GLU A 155 -17.35 8.92 8.85
CA GLU A 155 -18.16 9.43 9.96
C GLU A 155 -19.12 8.37 10.49
N HIS A 156 -19.78 7.63 9.60
CA HIS A 156 -20.75 6.60 9.97
C HIS A 156 -20.37 5.22 9.42
N GLY A 157 -19.07 4.98 9.23
CA GLY A 157 -18.57 3.77 8.60
C GLY A 157 -17.35 3.21 9.30
N GLY A 158 -17.32 1.88 9.44
CA GLY A 158 -16.15 1.13 9.87
C GLY A 158 -16.21 -0.32 9.39
N GLY A 159 -15.43 -1.19 10.03
CA GLY A 159 -15.27 -2.60 9.64
C GLY A 159 -14.64 -2.76 8.26
N LYS A 160 -13.85 -1.77 7.83
CA LYS A 160 -13.17 -1.75 6.53
C LYS A 160 -11.66 -1.73 6.71
N TYR A 161 -10.99 -2.33 5.73
CA TYR A 161 -9.56 -2.25 5.56
C TYR A 161 -9.24 -1.13 4.58
N LEU A 162 -8.43 -0.17 5.01
CA LEU A 162 -8.16 1.06 4.28
C LEU A 162 -6.72 1.08 3.81
N VAL A 163 -6.51 1.39 2.55
CA VAL A 163 -5.19 1.53 1.94
C VAL A 163 -5.26 2.64 0.90
N ASN A 164 -4.22 3.47 0.81
CA ASN A 164 -4.13 4.55 -0.18
C ASN A 164 -5.35 5.50 -0.18
N CYS A 165 -5.85 5.86 1.01
CA CYS A 165 -7.07 6.66 1.17
C CYS A 165 -8.31 6.09 0.44
N ALA A 166 -8.39 4.77 0.33
CA ALA A 166 -9.51 4.04 -0.24
C ALA A 166 -9.84 2.79 0.60
N VAL A 167 -11.04 2.23 0.38
CA VAL A 167 -11.36 0.88 0.87
C VAL A 167 -10.61 -0.12 0.01
N ALA A 168 -9.85 -1.01 0.63
CA ALA A 168 -9.18 -2.07 -0.09
C ALA A 168 -10.21 -3.01 -0.73
N GLU A 169 -9.97 -3.35 -1.98
CA GLU A 169 -10.69 -4.45 -2.61
C GLU A 169 -10.29 -5.77 -1.93
N ALA A 170 -11.26 -6.67 -1.79
CA ALA A 170 -10.98 -7.98 -1.24
C ALA A 170 -9.95 -8.68 -2.13
N PHE A 171 -8.82 -9.08 -1.54
CA PHE A 171 -7.87 -9.94 -2.21
C PHE A 171 -8.46 -11.35 -2.24
N ILE A 172 -9.28 -11.62 -3.27
CA ILE A 172 -9.74 -12.98 -3.53
C ILE A 172 -8.59 -13.70 -4.25
N LEU A 173 -8.06 -14.77 -3.63
CA LEU A 173 -7.23 -15.77 -4.31
C LEU A 173 -8.10 -16.57 -5.31
N GLU A 174 -8.68 -15.88 -6.30
CA GLU A 174 -9.45 -16.47 -7.37
C GLU A 174 -8.52 -16.78 -8.53
N ARG A 175 -8.40 -18.08 -8.86
CA ARG A 175 -7.96 -18.48 -10.21
C ARG A 175 -8.96 -17.86 -11.20
N LYS A 176 -8.52 -16.81 -11.92
CA LYS A 176 -9.24 -16.03 -12.96
C LYS A 176 -10.38 -16.80 -13.67
N PRO A 177 -11.54 -16.15 -13.99
CA PRO A 177 -11.54 -15.14 -15.07
C PRO A 177 -12.56 -13.96 -15.04
N ARG A 178 -12.10 -12.87 -15.68
CA ARG A 178 -12.77 -11.77 -16.43
C ARG A 178 -13.68 -10.75 -15.72
N GLN A 179 -13.16 -9.52 -15.66
CA GLN A 179 -13.78 -8.21 -15.33
C GLN A 179 -15.17 -7.95 -15.97
N LYS A 180 -16.04 -7.29 -15.20
CA LYS A 180 -17.01 -6.31 -15.70
C LYS A 180 -16.93 -5.04 -14.83
N SER A 181 -16.68 -3.92 -15.50
CA SER A 181 -16.58 -2.58 -14.90
C SER A 181 -17.96 -2.04 -14.50
N PHE A 182 -18.00 -1.30 -13.40
CA PHE A 182 -19.10 -0.40 -13.05
C PHE A 182 -18.66 1.05 -13.32
N THR A 183 -19.56 1.88 -13.87
CA THR A 183 -19.30 3.29 -14.17
C THR A 183 -20.41 4.14 -13.55
N MET A 184 -20.04 5.21 -12.84
CA MET A 184 -20.95 6.28 -12.41
C MET A 184 -20.69 7.56 -13.23
N ALA A 185 -21.75 8.29 -13.55
CA ALA A 185 -21.79 9.36 -14.54
C ALA A 185 -21.10 10.66 -14.11
N THR A 186 -20.47 11.38 -15.06
CA THR A 186 -19.94 12.74 -14.90
C THR A 186 -20.18 13.60 -16.16
N ASN A 187 -20.24 14.92 -15.96
CA ASN A 187 -20.53 16.00 -16.92
C ASN A 187 -19.71 15.97 -18.23
N PRO A 188 -20.21 16.52 -19.36
CA PRO A 188 -19.65 16.27 -20.69
C PRO A 188 -18.19 16.74 -20.90
N SER A 189 -17.79 17.95 -20.47
CA SER A 189 -16.42 18.45 -20.69
C SER A 189 -15.38 17.88 -19.71
N SER A 190 -15.78 17.53 -18.48
CA SER A 190 -14.92 16.82 -17.53
C SER A 190 -14.82 15.32 -17.84
N SER A 191 -15.81 14.76 -18.54
CA SER A 191 -15.80 13.36 -18.95
C SER A 191 -14.70 13.05 -19.96
N ASP A 192 -14.35 13.98 -20.85
CA ASP A 192 -13.36 13.74 -21.90
C ASP A 192 -11.93 13.82 -21.36
N ILE A 193 -11.65 14.79 -20.48
CA ILE A 193 -10.36 14.85 -19.78
C ILE A 193 -10.15 13.67 -18.83
N ARG A 194 -11.19 13.26 -18.07
CA ARG A 194 -11.09 12.10 -17.18
C ARG A 194 -10.77 10.82 -17.96
N LYS A 195 -11.41 10.64 -19.12
CA LYS A 195 -11.11 9.51 -20.03
C LYS A 195 -9.67 9.58 -20.56
N SER A 196 -9.21 10.77 -20.95
CA SER A 196 -7.84 11.00 -21.43
C SER A 196 -6.81 10.62 -20.36
N ILE A 197 -6.95 11.18 -19.14
CA ILE A 197 -6.08 10.86 -17.99
C ILE A 197 -6.06 9.35 -17.70
N LYS A 198 -7.24 8.72 -17.65
CA LYS A 198 -7.36 7.28 -17.42
C LYS A 198 -6.62 6.48 -18.49
N ALA A 199 -6.86 6.79 -19.77
CA ALA A 199 -6.24 6.08 -20.89
C ALA A 199 -4.71 6.25 -20.89
N THR A 200 -4.21 7.45 -20.58
CA THR A 200 -2.78 7.72 -20.48
C THR A 200 -2.15 6.97 -19.31
N ALA A 201 -2.80 6.91 -18.14
CA ALA A 201 -2.34 6.13 -16.98
C ALA A 201 -2.29 4.62 -17.28
N GLU A 202 -3.34 4.07 -17.93
CA GLU A 202 -3.38 2.67 -18.35
C GLU A 202 -2.29 2.36 -19.38
N THR A 203 -2.08 3.25 -20.35
CA THR A 203 -1.04 3.11 -21.39
C THR A 203 0.37 3.20 -20.80
N PHE A 204 0.56 4.07 -19.81
CA PHE A 204 1.80 4.17 -19.05
C PHE A 204 2.08 2.86 -18.31
N LEU A 205 1.12 2.30 -17.59
CA LEU A 205 1.35 1.03 -16.89
C LEU A 205 1.62 -0.13 -17.87
N ALA A 206 0.85 -0.22 -18.95
CA ALA A 206 1.05 -1.27 -19.96
C ALA A 206 2.44 -1.20 -20.63
N SER A 207 3.08 -0.03 -20.63
CA SER A 207 4.39 0.18 -21.27
C SER A 207 5.50 -0.69 -20.68
N PHE A 208 5.41 -1.07 -19.40
CA PHE A 208 6.39 -1.93 -18.74
C PHE A 208 6.31 -3.38 -19.26
N GLU A 209 5.09 -3.90 -19.42
CA GLU A 209 4.85 -5.22 -20.01
C GLU A 209 5.16 -5.22 -21.51
N ASP A 210 4.77 -4.17 -22.25
CA ASP A 210 5.07 -4.01 -23.66
C ASP A 210 6.58 -3.92 -23.93
N GLY A 211 7.29 -3.10 -23.16
CA GLY A 211 8.75 -2.93 -23.26
C GLY A 211 9.51 -4.21 -22.95
N SER A 212 9.05 -4.98 -21.97
CA SER A 212 9.61 -6.30 -21.68
C SER A 212 9.32 -7.31 -22.79
N THR A 213 8.10 -7.31 -23.34
CA THR A 213 7.68 -8.25 -24.40
C THR A 213 8.40 -7.99 -25.71
N GLN A 214 8.55 -6.71 -26.08
CA GLN A 214 9.20 -6.27 -27.31
C GLN A 214 10.73 -6.14 -27.15
N ASN A 215 11.24 -6.31 -25.92
CA ASN A 215 12.63 -6.07 -25.56
C ASN A 215 13.12 -4.67 -26.02
N ASP A 216 12.23 -3.68 -25.90
CA ASP A 216 12.47 -2.29 -26.27
C ASP A 216 12.24 -1.38 -25.05
N PRO A 217 13.32 -0.85 -24.44
CA PRO A 217 13.20 -0.01 -23.27
C PRO A 217 12.61 1.37 -23.56
N ALA A 218 12.60 1.85 -24.82
CA ALA A 218 12.06 3.17 -25.15
C ALA A 218 10.54 3.26 -24.95
N ILE A 219 9.85 2.11 -24.94
CA ILE A 219 8.39 2.02 -24.82
C ILE A 219 7.88 2.64 -23.51
N ILE A 220 8.66 2.57 -22.42
CA ILE A 220 8.24 3.11 -21.10
C ILE A 220 8.07 4.63 -21.09
N ASN A 221 8.70 5.32 -22.04
CA ASN A 221 8.66 6.78 -22.15
C ASN A 221 7.54 7.28 -23.11
N ARG A 222 6.77 6.39 -23.74
CA ARG A 222 5.81 6.77 -24.81
C ARG A 222 4.70 7.74 -24.36
N THR A 223 4.32 7.68 -23.09
CA THR A 223 3.30 8.56 -22.49
C THR A 223 3.90 9.74 -21.73
N LEU A 224 5.23 9.80 -21.58
CA LEU A 224 5.89 10.89 -20.87
C LEU A 224 6.12 12.08 -21.80
N ALA A 225 6.09 13.28 -21.22
CA ALA A 225 6.67 14.46 -21.85
C ALA A 225 8.20 14.33 -21.92
N HIS A 226 8.83 15.01 -22.88
CA HIS A 226 10.28 14.92 -23.11
C HIS A 226 11.09 15.35 -21.87
N ASP A 227 10.59 16.30 -21.10
CA ASP A 227 11.19 16.88 -19.90
C ASP A 227 10.62 16.33 -18.58
N CYS A 228 9.75 15.32 -18.64
CA CYS A 228 9.18 14.69 -17.44
C CYS A 228 10.32 14.10 -16.58
N ALA A 229 10.43 14.53 -15.33
CA ALA A 229 11.39 13.98 -14.38
C ALA A 229 10.67 12.98 -13.47
N SER A 230 11.13 11.72 -13.47
CA SER A 230 10.58 10.70 -12.59
C SER A 230 11.17 10.84 -11.20
N HIS A 231 10.35 11.19 -10.21
CA HIS A 231 10.77 11.22 -8.81
C HIS A 231 10.53 9.85 -8.19
N ILE A 232 11.60 9.14 -7.86
CA ILE A 232 11.52 7.80 -7.27
C ILE A 232 11.51 7.86 -5.74
N LEU A 233 12.00 8.97 -5.16
CA LEU A 233 12.01 9.21 -3.72
C LEU A 233 11.52 10.62 -3.38
N PRO A 234 10.81 10.80 -2.26
CA PRO A 234 10.60 12.12 -1.67
C PRO A 234 11.94 12.83 -1.37
N SER A 235 11.98 14.16 -1.50
CA SER A 235 13.21 14.94 -1.30
C SER A 235 13.85 14.74 0.07
N SER A 236 13.03 14.54 1.12
CA SER A 236 13.46 14.24 2.49
C SER A 236 14.19 12.90 2.61
N VAL A 237 13.82 11.90 1.80
CA VAL A 237 14.50 10.59 1.77
C VAL A 237 15.86 10.70 1.09
N SER A 238 15.98 11.59 0.10
CA SER A 238 17.25 11.81 -0.60
C SER A 238 18.28 12.42 0.36
N GLU A 239 17.85 13.41 1.15
CA GLU A 239 18.69 14.11 2.14
C GLU A 239 19.23 13.16 3.23
N VAL A 240 18.39 12.27 3.77
CA VAL A 240 18.79 11.28 4.79
C VAL A 240 19.80 10.26 4.26
N LEU A 241 19.75 9.94 2.97
CA LEU A 241 20.65 8.97 2.34
C LEU A 241 21.94 9.60 1.78
N GLY A 242 22.17 10.90 2.02
CA GLY A 242 23.29 11.63 1.42
C GLY A 242 23.19 11.74 -0.10
N LEU A 243 22.00 11.55 -0.65
CA LEU A 243 21.70 11.78 -2.06
C LEU A 243 21.30 13.25 -2.25
N PRO A 244 21.50 13.83 -3.45
CA PRO A 244 21.05 15.18 -3.74
C PRO A 244 19.55 15.32 -3.42
N ALA A 245 19.15 16.42 -2.76
CA ALA A 245 17.75 16.67 -2.41
C ALA A 245 16.85 16.57 -3.66
N GLY A 246 15.87 15.66 -3.62
CA GLY A 246 15.02 15.35 -4.76
C GLY A 246 15.67 14.40 -5.76
N PHE A 247 15.92 13.15 -5.34
CA PHE A 247 16.37 12.05 -6.19
C PHE A 247 15.35 11.81 -7.33
N SER A 248 15.57 12.58 -8.39
CA SER A 248 14.93 12.46 -9.68
C SER A 248 15.82 11.59 -10.54
N ILE A 249 15.20 10.65 -11.24
CA ILE A 249 15.85 9.93 -12.30
C ILE A 249 15.28 10.50 -13.59
N GLU A 250 16.15 11.07 -14.42
CA GLU A 250 15.75 11.46 -15.77
C GLU A 250 15.28 10.23 -16.55
N ASN A 251 14.30 10.42 -17.44
CA ASN A 251 13.73 9.33 -18.23
C ASN A 251 14.78 8.50 -18.97
N ALA A 252 15.86 9.14 -19.46
CA ALA A 252 16.97 8.46 -20.10
C ALA A 252 17.71 7.50 -19.16
N THR A 253 17.91 7.91 -17.90
CA THR A 253 18.58 7.08 -16.89
C THR A 253 17.67 5.94 -16.44
N PHE A 254 16.37 6.21 -16.23
CA PHE A 254 15.40 5.17 -15.87
C PHE A 254 15.24 4.13 -17.00
N GLN A 255 15.15 4.59 -18.25
CA GLN A 255 15.17 3.74 -19.44
C GLN A 255 16.44 2.87 -19.50
N GLY A 256 17.60 3.43 -19.17
CA GLY A 256 18.87 2.69 -19.11
C GLY A 256 18.90 1.59 -18.04
N VAL A 257 18.22 1.79 -16.90
CA VAL A 257 18.05 0.76 -15.87
C VAL A 257 17.08 -0.31 -16.36
N PHE A 258 15.92 0.10 -16.87
CA PHE A 258 14.91 -0.82 -17.40
C PHE A 258 15.45 -1.70 -18.54
N ALA A 259 16.31 -1.16 -19.41
CA ALA A 259 17.01 -1.90 -20.47
C ALA A 259 17.90 -3.05 -19.94
N LYS A 260 18.39 -2.96 -18.71
CA LYS A 260 19.12 -4.03 -18.04
C LYS A 260 18.16 -5.04 -17.43
N ASP A 261 17.09 -4.55 -16.80
CA ASP A 261 16.11 -5.38 -16.09
C ASP A 261 15.34 -6.30 -17.04
N ILE A 262 14.90 -5.82 -18.21
CA ILE A 262 14.15 -6.65 -19.18
C ILE A 262 14.96 -7.82 -19.77
N LYS A 263 16.27 -7.86 -19.56
CA LYS A 263 17.13 -8.99 -19.95
C LYS A 263 17.08 -10.14 -18.94
N VAL A 264 16.67 -9.86 -17.70
CA VAL A 264 16.68 -10.82 -16.59
C VAL A 264 15.31 -10.98 -15.94
N LEU A 265 14.38 -10.06 -16.17
CA LEU A 265 13.01 -10.03 -15.66
C LEU A 265 11.98 -9.87 -16.78
N LYS A 266 10.78 -10.39 -16.58
CA LYS A 266 9.58 -10.06 -17.34
C LYS A 266 8.49 -9.50 -16.45
N PHE A 267 7.80 -8.48 -16.92
CA PHE A 267 6.65 -7.89 -16.24
C PHE A 267 5.38 -8.39 -16.93
N ARG A 268 4.41 -8.86 -16.16
CA ARG A 268 3.15 -9.43 -16.68
C ARG A 268 1.96 -9.07 -15.83
N ASN A 269 0.77 -9.21 -16.41
CA ASN A 269 -0.49 -9.10 -15.68
C ASN A 269 -0.60 -7.75 -14.94
N SER A 270 -0.09 -6.67 -15.54
CA SER A 270 -0.15 -5.36 -14.89
C SER A 270 -1.58 -4.86 -14.84
N VAL A 271 -2.10 -4.60 -13.64
CA VAL A 271 -3.46 -4.15 -13.41
C VAL A 271 -3.43 -2.90 -12.55
N ILE A 272 -4.08 -1.84 -13.04
CA ILE A 272 -4.40 -0.67 -12.21
C ILE A 272 -5.51 -1.04 -11.23
N SER A 273 -5.25 -0.76 -9.96
CA SER A 273 -6.18 -0.82 -8.84
C SER A 273 -6.26 0.55 -8.16
N ASN A 274 -7.41 0.87 -7.55
CA ASN A 274 -7.60 2.09 -6.75
C ASN A 274 -7.31 3.40 -7.51
N LEU A 275 -7.72 3.51 -8.77
CA LEU A 275 -7.48 4.70 -9.60
C LEU A 275 -8.33 5.90 -9.13
N GLY A 276 -7.68 6.83 -8.44
CA GLY A 276 -8.17 8.18 -8.19
C GLY A 276 -7.77 9.11 -9.33
N ILE A 277 -8.72 9.90 -9.86
CA ILE A 277 -8.44 10.95 -10.85
C ILE A 277 -9.04 12.24 -10.33
N ASP A 278 -8.19 13.25 -10.19
CA ASP A 278 -8.57 14.65 -10.02
C ASP A 278 -8.40 15.34 -11.36
N THR A 279 -9.53 15.66 -12.00
CA THR A 279 -9.49 16.36 -13.28
C THR A 279 -9.03 17.79 -13.10
N GLU A 280 -9.38 18.51 -12.04
CA GLU A 280 -8.99 19.91 -11.89
C GLU A 280 -7.48 20.05 -11.69
N ALA A 281 -6.90 19.18 -10.87
CA ALA A 281 -5.45 19.15 -10.61
C ALA A 281 -4.63 18.44 -11.70
N ARG A 282 -5.28 17.89 -12.74
CA ARG A 282 -4.66 17.03 -13.78
C ARG A 282 -3.77 15.96 -13.16
N LEU A 283 -4.35 15.21 -12.23
CA LEU A 283 -3.63 14.26 -11.38
C LEU A 283 -4.33 12.91 -11.40
N ALA A 284 -3.55 11.84 -11.46
CA ALA A 284 -4.02 10.49 -11.16
C ALA A 284 -3.13 9.85 -10.10
N ALA A 285 -3.75 9.19 -9.13
CA ALA A 285 -3.06 8.36 -8.16
C ALA A 285 -3.65 6.96 -8.22
N PHE A 286 -2.81 5.94 -8.33
CA PHE A 286 -3.27 4.56 -8.39
C PHE A 286 -2.22 3.60 -7.88
N THR A 287 -2.65 2.37 -7.62
CA THR A 287 -1.77 1.25 -7.34
C THR A 287 -1.76 0.33 -8.55
N SER A 288 -0.63 -0.29 -8.84
CA SER A 288 -0.54 -1.36 -9.81
C SER A 288 -0.12 -2.63 -9.11
N VAL A 289 -0.81 -3.73 -9.39
CA VAL A 289 -0.32 -5.08 -9.10
C VAL A 289 0.19 -5.68 -10.40
N PHE A 290 1.37 -6.29 -10.38
CA PHE A 290 1.97 -6.96 -11.53
C PHE A 290 2.84 -8.12 -11.09
N ASP A 291 3.05 -9.06 -11.99
CA ASP A 291 3.94 -10.19 -11.79
C ASP A 291 5.33 -9.87 -12.33
N VAL A 292 6.35 -10.07 -11.50
CA VAL A 292 7.75 -10.05 -11.91
C VAL A 292 8.23 -11.49 -12.07
N VAL A 293 8.55 -11.88 -13.30
CA VAL A 293 9.04 -13.21 -13.63
C VAL A 293 10.55 -13.16 -13.82
N VAL A 294 11.29 -13.90 -13.01
CA VAL A 294 12.74 -14.06 -13.18
C VAL A 294 12.99 -15.01 -14.35
N ILE A 295 13.67 -14.54 -15.40
CA ILE A 295 13.83 -15.30 -16.65
C ILE A 295 14.61 -16.60 -16.44
N SER A 296 15.65 -16.56 -15.60
CA SER A 296 16.54 -17.71 -15.38
C SER A 296 15.90 -18.84 -14.57
N SER A 297 15.06 -18.53 -13.58
CA SER A 297 14.42 -19.51 -12.71
C SER A 297 12.96 -19.80 -13.06
N GLY A 298 12.30 -18.91 -13.81
CA GLY A 298 10.85 -18.95 -14.04
C GLY A 298 10.02 -18.58 -12.80
N GLU A 299 10.68 -18.21 -11.70
CA GLU A 299 10.03 -17.78 -10.46
C GLU A 299 9.20 -16.51 -10.72
N THR A 300 7.98 -16.48 -10.18
CA THR A 300 7.06 -15.36 -10.31
C THR A 300 6.84 -14.74 -8.95
N VAL A 301 7.14 -13.45 -8.82
CA VAL A 301 6.97 -12.67 -7.60
C VAL A 301 5.89 -11.62 -7.84
N PRO A 302 4.75 -11.69 -7.12
CA PRO A 302 3.74 -10.64 -7.19
C PRO A 302 4.32 -9.36 -6.58
N SER A 303 4.09 -8.24 -7.25
CA SER A 303 4.63 -6.93 -6.90
C SER A 303 3.52 -5.89 -6.92
N GLU A 304 3.61 -4.91 -6.02
CA GLU A 304 2.65 -3.82 -5.92
C GLU A 304 3.38 -2.47 -5.91
N THR A 305 3.04 -1.58 -6.85
CA THR A 305 3.61 -0.22 -6.96
C THR A 305 2.54 0.85 -6.87
N SER A 306 2.82 1.98 -6.22
CA SER A 306 1.93 3.15 -6.24
C SER A 306 2.48 4.21 -7.18
N PHE A 307 1.59 4.85 -7.95
CA PHE A 307 1.92 5.91 -8.88
C PHE A 307 1.14 7.16 -8.52
N THR A 308 1.79 8.32 -8.62
CA THR A 308 1.16 9.64 -8.62
C THR A 308 1.65 10.33 -9.88
N LEU A 309 0.75 10.54 -10.83
CA LEU A 309 1.05 11.07 -12.16
C LEU A 309 0.35 12.42 -12.34
N TYR A 310 1.10 13.42 -12.76
CA TYR A 310 0.58 14.71 -13.18
C TYR A 310 0.55 14.75 -14.70
N PHE A 311 -0.51 15.34 -15.25
CA PHE A 311 -0.76 15.38 -16.67
C PHE A 311 -0.76 16.81 -17.20
N ASN A 312 -0.50 16.96 -18.49
CA ASN A 312 -0.74 18.20 -19.21
C ASN A 312 -2.24 18.52 -19.29
N ASP A 313 -2.57 19.72 -19.80
CA ASP A 313 -3.94 20.28 -19.78
C ASP A 313 -5.00 19.38 -20.43
N ASP A 314 -4.64 18.56 -21.41
CA ASP A 314 -5.54 17.65 -22.13
C ASP A 314 -5.44 16.18 -21.66
N GLY A 315 -4.62 15.89 -20.66
CA GLY A 315 -4.49 14.55 -20.08
C GLY A 315 -3.72 13.54 -20.94
N SER A 316 -3.17 13.96 -22.09
CA SER A 316 -2.56 13.06 -23.08
C SER A 316 -1.10 12.70 -22.75
N LYS A 317 -0.43 13.46 -21.88
CA LYS A 317 0.97 13.25 -21.49
C LYS A 317 1.17 13.41 -20.00
N ILE A 318 2.03 12.55 -19.44
CA ILE A 318 2.52 12.66 -18.06
C ILE A 318 3.70 13.63 -18.04
N ILE A 319 3.63 14.61 -17.15
CA ILE A 319 4.63 15.67 -17.00
C ILE A 319 5.41 15.56 -15.68
N LYS A 320 4.92 14.77 -14.71
CA LYS A 320 5.57 14.52 -13.43
C LYS A 320 5.01 13.27 -12.76
#